data_AF-A0A2G3AAL4-F1
#
_entry.id   AF-A0A2G3AAL4-F1
#
_cell.length_a   1.000
_cell.length_b   1.000
_cell.length_c   1.000
_cell.angle_alpha   90.00
_cell.angle_beta   90.00
_cell.angle_gamma   90.00
#
_symmetry.space_group_name_H-M   'P 1'
#
loop_
_entity.id
_entity.type
_entity.pdbx_description
1 polymer ?
#
loop_
_entity_poly.entity_id
_entity_poly.type
_entity_poly.pdbx_seq_one_letter_code
_entity_poly.pdbx_strand_id
1 'polypeptide(L)'
;MAACKRVGYFGPKLGALAGRNRFDGRLLSNHPFNGKRLFLVDTLALVRKLEGQGVPTKQAEAITAAITEVLSDSLENVAQTFVSKADLQRLEMIQEAKLSKFKSEVQSCQENHFSLLQHEIEKLRSDIEKMRSELRYEIDKVSAGHRLDLNLERGRIRDELANQNQETANLTNKLDREIHTLRAQLEAAKYDVIKYCIGTLVSISAVGLAVVRLLK
;
A
#
# COMPACT_ATOMS: atom_id res chain seq x y z
N MET A 1 -9.14 8.35 29.73
CA MET A 1 -7.68 8.39 29.48
C MET A 1 -7.45 8.62 27.99
N ALA A 2 -7.21 9.87 27.61
CA ALA A 2 -7.03 10.27 26.22
C ALA A 2 -5.53 10.25 25.87
N ALA A 3 -5.11 9.31 25.02
CA ALA A 3 -3.74 9.23 24.53
C ALA A 3 -3.64 9.96 23.17
N CYS A 4 -3.37 11.26 23.24
CA CYS A 4 -2.98 12.07 22.08
C CYS A 4 -1.55 11.69 21.67
N LYS A 5 -1.39 10.82 20.68
CA LYS A 5 -0.07 10.48 20.11
C LYS A 5 0.37 11.59 19.16
N ARG A 6 1.37 12.33 19.66
CA ARG A 6 2.14 13.38 19.02
C ARG A 6 2.76 12.86 17.70
N VAL A 7 2.23 13.29 16.55
CA VAL A 7 2.86 13.09 15.24
C VAL A 7 4.04 14.06 15.15
N GLY A 8 5.26 13.51 15.15
CA GLY A 8 6.48 14.27 14.96
C GLY A 8 6.55 14.81 13.54
N TYR A 9 6.41 16.13 13.40
CA TYR A 9 6.83 16.85 12.19
C TYR A 9 8.35 16.75 12.06
N PHE A 10 8.83 15.80 11.27
CA PHE A 10 10.19 15.81 10.74
C PHE A 10 10.18 16.59 9.42
N GLY A 11 10.19 17.92 9.51
CA GLY A 11 10.57 18.76 8.39
C GLY A 11 12.09 18.67 8.19
N PRO A 12 12.60 18.53 6.96
CA PRO A 12 14.03 18.68 6.72
C PRO A 12 14.41 20.13 7.04
N LYS A 13 15.19 20.32 8.11
CA LYS A 13 15.95 21.57 8.33
C LYS A 13 17.03 21.67 7.24
N LEU A 14 16.63 22.12 6.05
CA LEU A 14 17.57 22.57 5.03
C LEU A 14 17.71 24.10 5.14
N GLY A 15 18.93 24.55 5.41
CA GLY A 15 19.39 25.85 4.95
C GLY A 15 19.37 26.99 5.96
N ALA A 16 20.26 26.94 6.94
CA ALA A 16 20.84 28.15 7.52
C ALA A 16 22.38 28.09 7.44
N LEU A 17 22.89 27.81 6.24
CA LEU A 17 24.24 28.21 5.87
C LEU A 17 24.11 29.54 5.14
N ALA A 18 23.91 30.60 5.91
CA ALA A 18 24.23 31.95 5.47
C ALA A 18 25.77 32.05 5.40
N GLY A 19 26.35 31.35 4.42
CA GLY A 19 27.72 31.53 3.98
C GLY A 19 27.79 32.89 3.32
N ARG A 20 27.96 33.92 4.14
CA ARG A 20 28.23 35.29 3.71
C ARG A 20 29.64 35.29 3.10
N ASN A 21 29.76 34.80 1.88
CA ASN A 21 30.93 35.00 1.05
C ASN A 21 30.97 36.48 0.68
N ARG A 22 31.42 37.31 1.64
CA ARG A 22 31.99 38.61 1.34
C ARG A 22 33.21 38.33 0.47
N PHE A 23 32.99 38.30 -0.83
CA PHE A 23 34.04 38.67 -1.76
C PHE A 23 34.39 40.11 -1.44
N ASP A 24 35.39 40.31 -0.59
CA ASP A 24 36.15 41.56 -0.48
C ASP A 24 36.97 41.72 -1.77
N GLY A 25 36.26 41.87 -2.90
CA GLY A 25 36.82 42.48 -4.09
C GLY A 25 36.97 43.95 -3.76
N ARG A 26 38.21 44.39 -3.53
CA ARG A 26 38.54 45.81 -3.34
C ARG A 26 37.71 46.63 -4.32
N LEU A 27 36.84 47.48 -3.77
CA LEU A 27 35.96 48.33 -4.55
C LEU A 27 36.82 49.35 -5.30
N LEU A 28 37.32 48.98 -6.48
CA LEU A 28 37.89 49.93 -7.40
C LEU A 28 36.76 50.86 -7.85
N SER A 29 36.99 52.15 -7.62
CA SER A 29 36.07 53.27 -7.86
C SER A 29 35.28 53.13 -9.16
N ASN A 30 34.00 53.51 -9.10
CA ASN A 30 33.02 53.55 -10.18
C ASN A 30 33.37 54.59 -11.27
N HIS A 31 34.43 54.35 -12.04
CA HIS A 31 34.62 55.04 -13.30
C HIS A 31 34.53 54.05 -14.47
N PRO A 32 33.88 54.42 -15.59
CA PRO A 32 33.98 53.64 -16.80
C PRO A 32 35.48 53.48 -17.09
N PHE A 33 35.92 52.23 -17.23
CA PHE A 33 37.29 51.88 -17.57
C PHE A 33 37.58 52.40 -18.98
N ASN A 34 37.89 53.69 -19.07
CA ASN A 34 38.59 54.24 -20.20
C ASN A 34 40.04 53.76 -20.03
N GLY A 35 40.47 52.81 -20.86
CA GLY A 35 41.76 52.11 -20.77
C GLY A 35 43.02 52.99 -20.69
N LYS A 36 42.86 54.32 -20.72
CA LYS A 36 43.92 55.33 -20.61
C LYS A 36 44.38 55.65 -19.18
N ARG A 37 43.83 55.03 -18.13
CA ARG A 37 44.06 55.46 -16.73
C ARG A 37 44.81 54.51 -15.79
N LEU A 38 45.23 53.31 -16.22
CA LEU A 38 45.94 52.41 -15.30
C LEU A 38 47.44 52.73 -15.15
N PHE A 39 48.03 53.36 -16.16
CA PHE A 39 49.35 53.99 -16.07
C PHE A 39 49.23 55.43 -16.55
N LEU A 40 49.04 56.35 -15.60
CA LEU A 40 49.31 57.77 -15.84
C LEU A 40 50.84 57.92 -15.92
N VAL A 41 51.42 57.55 -17.06
CA VAL A 41 52.79 57.96 -17.37
C VAL A 41 52.72 59.46 -17.60
N ASP A 42 53.24 60.21 -16.64
CA ASP A 42 53.47 61.64 -16.81
C ASP A 42 54.58 61.80 -17.85
N THR A 43 54.17 61.94 -19.11
CA THR A 43 55.07 62.04 -20.27
C THR A 43 56.00 63.24 -20.13
N LEU A 44 55.52 64.34 -19.55
CA LEU A 44 56.32 65.54 -19.33
C LEU A 44 57.37 65.30 -18.23
N ALA A 45 56.99 64.72 -17.10
CA ALA A 45 57.95 64.41 -16.03
C ALA A 45 59.00 63.38 -16.48
N LEU A 46 58.62 62.43 -17.34
CA LEU A 46 59.54 61.42 -17.88
C LEU A 46 60.55 62.04 -18.85
N VAL A 47 60.09 62.89 -19.78
CA VAL A 47 60.98 63.63 -20.69
C VAL A 47 61.95 64.51 -19.90
N ARG A 48 61.46 65.26 -18.90
CA ARG A 48 62.31 66.14 -18.07
C ARG A 48 63.35 65.36 -17.27
N LYS A 49 63.02 64.16 -16.79
CA LYS A 49 63.98 63.27 -16.14
C LYS A 49 65.06 62.78 -17.11
N LEU A 50 64.70 62.41 -18.33
CA LEU A 50 65.64 61.94 -19.35
C LEU A 50 66.59 63.09 -19.78
N GLU A 51 66.05 64.29 -19.98
CA GLU A 51 66.85 65.49 -20.24
C GLU A 51 67.84 65.79 -19.11
N GLY A 52 67.40 65.66 -17.85
CA GLY A 52 68.26 65.80 -16.67
C GLY A 52 69.39 64.77 -16.55
N GLN A 53 69.31 63.67 -17.30
CA GLN A 53 70.37 62.64 -17.41
C GLN A 53 71.24 62.82 -18.67
N GLY A 54 71.09 63.95 -19.38
CA GLY A 54 71.88 64.27 -20.58
C GLY A 54 71.31 63.73 -21.89
N VAL A 55 70.07 63.21 -21.90
CA VAL A 55 69.41 62.77 -23.15
C VAL A 55 68.88 63.99 -23.91
N PRO A 56 69.22 64.16 -25.21
CA PRO A 56 68.67 65.22 -26.04
C PRO A 56 67.14 65.19 -26.09
N THR A 57 66.48 66.36 -26.05
CA THR A 57 65.00 66.50 -26.00
C THR A 57 64.27 65.61 -27.00
N LYS A 58 64.69 65.61 -28.27
CA LYS A 58 64.05 64.79 -29.33
C LYS A 58 64.15 63.28 -29.07
N GLN A 59 65.26 62.84 -28.48
CA GLN A 59 65.45 61.43 -28.12
C GLN A 59 64.66 61.07 -26.86
N ALA A 60 64.61 61.96 -25.87
CA ALA A 60 63.80 61.80 -24.67
C ALA A 60 62.29 61.68 -25.00
N GLU A 61 61.80 62.51 -25.92
CA GLU A 61 60.43 62.44 -26.46
C GLU A 61 60.18 61.11 -27.19
N ALA A 62 61.09 60.70 -28.08
CA ALA A 62 60.94 59.44 -28.83
C ALA A 62 60.94 58.20 -27.93
N ILE A 63 61.82 58.16 -26.92
CA ILE A 63 61.87 57.07 -25.92
C ILE A 63 60.58 57.06 -25.10
N THR A 64 60.12 58.23 -24.66
CA THR A 64 58.86 58.36 -23.90
C THR A 64 57.66 57.90 -24.73
N ALA A 65 57.62 58.23 -26.03
CA ALA A 65 56.57 57.78 -26.94
C ALA A 65 56.55 56.25 -27.09
N ALA A 66 57.71 55.63 -27.36
CA ALA A 66 57.82 54.18 -27.49
C ALA A 66 57.42 53.43 -26.20
N ILE A 67 57.81 53.96 -25.03
CA ILE A 67 57.40 53.38 -23.73
C ILE A 67 55.89 53.50 -23.53
N THR A 68 55.30 54.64 -23.90
CA THR A 68 53.85 54.87 -23.78
C THR A 68 53.05 53.93 -24.68
N GLU A 69 53.54 53.66 -25.89
CA GLU A 69 52.94 52.72 -26.84
C GLU A 69 52.97 51.29 -26.31
N VAL A 70 54.13 50.78 -25.90
CA VAL A 70 54.26 49.42 -25.34
C VAL A 70 53.40 49.23 -24.08
N LEU A 71 53.30 50.26 -23.23
CA LEU A 71 52.44 50.23 -22.04
C LEU A 71 50.95 50.23 -22.41
N SER A 72 50.56 50.98 -23.43
CA SER A 72 49.18 50.99 -23.94
C SER A 72 48.78 49.61 -24.47
N ASP A 73 49.61 49.01 -25.31
CA ASP A 73 49.37 47.67 -25.88
C ASP A 73 49.34 46.59 -24.80
N SER A 74 50.28 46.64 -23.87
CA SER A 74 50.32 45.71 -22.73
C SER A 74 49.06 45.81 -21.86
N LEU A 75 48.55 47.02 -21.66
CA LEU A 75 47.35 47.25 -20.85
C LEU A 75 46.09 46.78 -21.57
N GLU A 76 45.98 46.99 -22.88
CA GLU A 76 44.85 46.48 -23.65
C GLU A 76 44.81 44.95 -23.64
N ASN A 77 45.95 44.29 -23.83
CA ASN A 77 46.06 42.83 -23.74
C ASN A 77 45.67 42.29 -22.35
N VAL A 78 46.10 42.97 -21.28
CA VAL A 78 45.71 42.60 -19.91
C VAL A 78 44.22 42.86 -19.66
N ALA A 79 43.68 43.98 -20.15
CA ALA A 79 42.27 44.34 -20.01
C ALA A 79 41.33 43.31 -20.67
N GLN A 80 41.75 42.68 -21.77
CA GLN A 80 41.00 41.59 -22.41
C GLN A 80 40.85 40.34 -21.53
N THR A 81 41.70 40.18 -20.50
CA THR A 81 41.61 39.06 -19.55
C THR A 81 40.63 39.36 -18.39
N PHE A 82 40.22 40.61 -18.22
CA PHE A 82 39.30 41.03 -17.17
C PHE A 82 37.87 41.15 -17.69
N VAL A 83 36.91 40.87 -16.82
CA VAL A 83 35.49 41.08 -17.07
C VAL A 83 35.08 42.45 -16.51
N SER A 84 34.24 43.19 -17.23
CA SER A 84 33.76 44.49 -16.75
C SER A 84 32.83 44.30 -15.54
N LYS A 85 32.78 45.30 -14.66
CA LYS A 85 31.87 45.29 -13.51
C LYS A 85 30.40 45.22 -13.94
N ALA A 86 30.06 45.84 -15.07
CA ALA A 86 28.71 45.80 -15.63
C ALA A 86 28.34 44.39 -16.11
N ASP A 87 29.27 43.68 -16.75
CA ASP A 87 29.06 42.30 -17.19
C ASP A 87 28.93 41.34 -16.01
N LEU A 88 29.75 41.52 -14.97
CA LEU A 88 29.63 40.75 -13.72
C LEU A 88 28.25 40.94 -13.06
N GLN A 89 27.79 42.18 -12.92
CA GLN A 89 26.47 42.48 -12.35
C GLN A 89 25.34 41.90 -13.21
N ARG A 90 25.46 41.97 -14.54
CA ARG A 90 24.49 41.35 -15.45
C ARG A 90 24.44 39.83 -15.28
N LEU A 91 25.60 39.18 -15.18
CA LEU A 91 25.69 37.73 -14.97
C LEU A 91 25.08 37.32 -13.63
N GLU A 92 25.37 38.08 -12.57
CA GLU A 92 24.81 37.88 -11.23
C GLU A 92 23.28 37.96 -11.27
N MET A 93 22.71 39.01 -11.87
CA MET A 93 21.26 39.14 -12.02
C MET A 93 20.63 37.97 -12.80
N ILE A 94 21.27 37.52 -13.90
CA ILE A 94 20.78 36.38 -14.68
C ILE A 94 20.84 35.09 -13.86
N GLN A 95 21.91 34.89 -13.10
CA GLN A 95 22.08 33.71 -12.25
C GLN A 95 21.05 33.70 -11.12
N GLU A 96 20.83 34.83 -10.45
CA GLU A 96 19.84 34.97 -9.40
C GLU A 96 18.42 34.73 -9.94
N ALA A 97 18.09 35.26 -11.11
CA ALA A 97 16.80 35.00 -11.76
C ALA A 97 16.60 33.51 -12.09
N LYS A 98 17.63 32.84 -12.62
CA LYS A 98 17.58 31.39 -12.89
C LYS A 98 17.42 30.57 -11.61
N LEU A 99 18.16 30.92 -10.57
CA LEU A 99 18.09 30.23 -9.27
C LEU A 99 16.71 30.43 -8.63
N SER A 100 16.16 31.64 -8.68
CA SER A 100 14.81 31.94 -8.21
C SER A 100 13.75 31.14 -8.96
N LYS A 101 13.84 31.08 -10.30
CA LYS A 101 12.94 30.26 -11.12
C LYS A 101 13.04 28.77 -10.77
N PHE A 102 14.26 28.24 -10.72
CA PHE A 102 14.50 26.84 -10.33
C PHE A 102 13.91 26.52 -8.95
N LYS A 103 14.12 27.41 -7.96
CA LYS A 103 13.53 27.27 -6.64
C LYS A 103 12.00 27.21 -6.68
N SER A 104 11.37 28.08 -7.47
CA SER A 104 9.91 28.11 -7.61
C SER A 104 9.36 26.83 -8.27
N GLU A 105 10.05 26.30 -9.28
CA GLU A 105 9.67 25.05 -9.95
C GLU A 105 9.81 23.85 -9.01
N VAL A 106 10.91 23.78 -8.23
CA VAL A 106 11.11 22.74 -7.22
C VAL A 106 10.03 22.80 -6.15
N GLN A 107 9.73 23.99 -5.62
CA GLN A 107 8.70 24.17 -4.61
C GLN A 107 7.31 23.78 -5.13
N SER A 108 6.94 24.25 -6.33
CA SER A 108 5.65 23.89 -6.96
C SER A 108 5.55 22.39 -7.21
N CYS A 109 6.61 21.77 -7.73
CA CYS A 109 6.66 20.32 -7.94
C CYS A 109 6.47 19.56 -6.63
N GLN A 110 7.14 19.98 -5.55
CA GLN A 110 7.02 19.37 -4.23
C GLN A 110 5.59 19.49 -3.66
N GLU A 111 4.99 20.67 -3.73
CA GLU A 111 3.61 20.92 -3.27
C GLU A 111 2.60 20.08 -4.07
N ASN A 112 2.77 20.01 -5.39
CA ASN A 112 1.92 19.20 -6.26
C ASN A 112 2.05 17.70 -5.96
N HIS A 113 3.27 17.17 -5.86
CA HIS A 113 3.52 15.77 -5.52
C HIS A 113 2.97 15.42 -4.13
N PHE A 114 3.14 16.29 -3.15
CA PHE A 114 2.62 16.08 -1.81
C PHE A 114 1.08 16.02 -1.82
N SER A 115 0.44 16.96 -2.52
CA SER A 115 -1.02 17.00 -2.64
C SER A 115 -1.57 15.75 -3.34
N LEU A 116 -0.91 15.31 -4.41
CA LEU A 116 -1.28 14.09 -5.14
C LEU A 116 -1.19 12.85 -4.24
N LEU A 117 -0.06 12.68 -3.54
CA LEU A 117 0.16 11.55 -2.63
C LEU A 117 -0.85 11.56 -1.48
N GLN A 118 -1.16 12.72 -0.91
CA GLN A 118 -2.17 12.83 0.14
C GLN A 118 -3.55 12.38 -0.35
N HIS A 119 -3.96 12.84 -1.54
CA HIS A 119 -5.21 12.43 -2.17
C HIS A 119 -5.25 10.92 -2.46
N GLU A 120 -4.16 10.34 -2.97
CA GLU A 120 -4.07 8.89 -3.20
C GLU A 120 -4.17 8.08 -1.90
N ILE A 121 -3.53 8.54 -0.82
CA ILE A 121 -3.63 7.92 0.51
C ILE A 121 -5.08 7.96 1.03
N GLU A 122 -5.75 9.10 0.90
CA GLU A 122 -7.14 9.25 1.33
C GLU A 122 -8.10 8.38 0.51
N LYS A 123 -7.88 8.31 -0.80
CA LYS A 123 -8.63 7.41 -1.69
C LYS A 123 -8.44 5.94 -1.31
N LEU A 124 -7.19 5.49 -1.17
CA LEU A 124 -6.88 4.11 -0.76
C LEU A 124 -7.46 3.77 0.61
N ARG A 125 -7.43 4.71 1.55
CA ARG A 125 -8.03 4.53 2.88
C ARG A 125 -9.55 4.37 2.78
N SER A 126 -10.22 5.15 1.95
CA SER A 126 -11.66 5.01 1.68
C SER A 126 -11.99 3.66 1.06
N ASP A 127 -11.21 3.22 0.07
CA ASP A 127 -11.39 1.94 -0.60
C ASP A 127 -11.21 0.76 0.38
N ILE A 128 -10.23 0.84 1.28
CA ILE A 128 -10.01 -0.16 2.34
C ILE A 128 -11.21 -0.24 3.28
N GLU A 129 -11.75 0.90 3.75
CA GLU A 129 -12.91 0.89 4.64
C GLU A 129 -14.17 0.34 3.93
N LYS A 130 -14.35 0.67 2.65
CA LYS A 130 -15.43 0.11 1.85
C LYS A 130 -15.32 -1.41 1.73
N MET A 131 -14.17 -1.93 1.30
CA MET A 131 -13.94 -3.38 1.21
C MET A 131 -14.12 -4.08 2.55
N ARG A 132 -13.65 -3.48 3.65
CA ARG A 132 -13.81 -4.01 5.00
C ARG A 132 -15.30 -4.12 5.39
N SER A 133 -16.10 -3.12 5.04
CA SER A 133 -17.54 -3.12 5.30
C SER A 133 -18.28 -4.19 4.49
N GLU A 134 -17.94 -4.34 3.21
CA GLU A 134 -18.51 -5.35 2.30
C GLU A 134 -18.16 -6.76 2.75
N LEU A 135 -16.89 -7.02 3.12
CA LEU A 135 -16.46 -8.32 3.64
C LEU A 135 -17.19 -8.68 4.93
N ARG A 136 -17.38 -7.72 5.84
CA ARG A 136 -18.12 -7.97 7.07
C ARG A 136 -19.57 -8.34 6.79
N TYR A 137 -20.21 -7.63 5.86
CA TYR A 137 -21.57 -7.94 5.44
C TYR A 137 -21.69 -9.34 4.83
N GLU A 138 -20.78 -9.73 3.94
CA GLU A 138 -20.80 -11.07 3.34
C GLU A 138 -20.52 -12.16 4.38
N ILE A 139 -19.63 -11.93 5.36
CA ILE A 139 -19.42 -12.86 6.49
C ILE A 139 -20.71 -13.03 7.30
N ASP A 140 -21.36 -11.93 7.69
CA ASP A 140 -22.59 -11.97 8.49
C ASP A 140 -23.72 -12.66 7.72
N LYS A 141 -23.83 -12.40 6.42
CA LYS A 141 -24.81 -13.02 5.52
C LYS A 141 -24.58 -14.53 5.37
N VAL A 142 -23.34 -14.96 5.08
CA VAL A 142 -23.00 -16.38 4.94
C VAL A 142 -23.17 -17.12 6.27
N SER A 143 -22.80 -16.49 7.39
CA SER A 143 -22.97 -17.05 8.73
C SER A 143 -24.44 -17.24 9.09
N ALA A 144 -25.28 -16.23 8.81
CA ALA A 144 -26.73 -16.33 8.99
C ALA A 144 -27.36 -17.41 8.10
N GLY A 145 -26.92 -17.49 6.83
CA GLY A 145 -27.33 -18.55 5.89
C GLY A 145 -27.01 -19.95 6.43
N HIS A 146 -25.75 -20.19 6.80
CA HIS A 146 -25.35 -21.48 7.39
C HIS A 146 -26.13 -21.84 8.65
N ARG A 147 -26.40 -20.86 9.51
CA ARG A 147 -27.20 -21.09 10.72
C ARG A 147 -28.63 -21.46 10.37
N LEU A 148 -29.24 -20.85 9.36
CA LEU A 148 -30.57 -21.20 8.90
C LEU A 148 -30.59 -22.62 8.32
N ASP A 149 -29.65 -22.95 7.43
CA ASP A 149 -29.56 -24.27 6.80
C ASP A 149 -29.44 -25.39 7.85
N LEU A 150 -28.57 -25.21 8.86
CA LEU A 150 -28.42 -26.18 9.95
C LEU A 150 -29.69 -26.33 10.78
N ASN A 151 -30.46 -25.26 10.99
CA ASN A 151 -31.71 -25.35 11.73
C ASN A 151 -32.80 -26.05 10.93
N LEU A 152 -32.87 -25.80 9.61
CA LEU A 152 -33.80 -26.49 8.72
C LEU A 152 -33.47 -27.98 8.63
N GLU A 153 -32.20 -28.33 8.44
CA GLU A 153 -31.77 -29.73 8.36
C GLU A 153 -31.99 -30.46 9.69
N ARG A 154 -31.74 -29.79 10.82
CA ARG A 154 -32.08 -30.32 12.15
C ARG A 154 -33.58 -30.56 12.31
N GLY A 155 -34.42 -29.68 11.78
CA GLY A 155 -35.88 -29.87 11.75
C GLY A 155 -36.25 -31.11 10.93
N ARG A 156 -35.73 -31.19 9.70
CA ARG A 156 -35.96 -32.32 8.78
C ARG A 156 -35.54 -33.66 9.37
N ILE A 157 -34.37 -33.74 10.03
CA ILE A 157 -33.90 -34.95 10.70
C ILE A 157 -34.84 -35.35 11.85
N ARG A 158 -35.37 -34.39 12.61
CA ARG A 158 -36.34 -34.68 13.69
C ARG A 158 -37.64 -35.24 13.15
N ASP A 159 -38.16 -34.67 12.06
CA ASP A 159 -39.39 -35.14 11.44
C ASP A 159 -39.22 -36.55 10.85
N GLU A 160 -38.10 -36.81 10.17
CA GLU A 160 -37.75 -38.14 9.66
C GLU A 160 -37.61 -39.17 10.79
N LEU A 161 -36.94 -38.80 11.89
CA LEU A 161 -36.81 -39.66 13.07
C LEU A 161 -38.16 -39.94 13.73
N ALA A 162 -39.05 -38.95 13.81
CA ALA A 162 -40.39 -39.13 14.34
C ALA A 162 -41.21 -40.09 13.46
N ASN A 163 -41.11 -39.97 12.14
CA ASN A 163 -41.77 -40.87 11.20
C ASN A 163 -41.24 -42.32 11.34
N GLN A 164 -39.91 -42.50 11.39
CA GLN A 164 -39.30 -43.82 11.59
C GLN A 164 -39.70 -44.46 12.93
N ASN A 165 -39.79 -43.68 14.01
CA ASN A 165 -40.27 -44.16 15.30
C ASN A 165 -41.73 -44.62 15.22
N GLN A 166 -42.58 -43.89 14.50
CA GLN A 166 -43.98 -44.26 14.29
C GLN A 166 -44.11 -45.54 13.44
N GLU A 167 -43.33 -45.66 12.37
CA GLU A 167 -43.28 -46.87 11.53
C GLU A 167 -42.80 -48.08 12.34
N THR A 168 -41.75 -47.90 13.15
CA THR A 168 -41.23 -48.95 14.04
C THR A 168 -42.29 -49.39 15.03
N ALA A 169 -42.96 -48.45 15.72
CA ALA A 169 -44.04 -48.78 16.65
C ALA A 169 -45.22 -49.50 15.96
N ASN A 170 -45.59 -49.07 14.76
CA ASN A 170 -46.62 -49.73 13.96
C ASN A 170 -46.24 -51.16 13.58
N LEU A 171 -44.98 -51.38 13.18
CA LEU A 171 -44.46 -52.71 12.86
C LEU A 171 -44.41 -53.62 14.10
N THR A 172 -43.94 -53.11 15.25
CA THR A 172 -43.97 -53.83 16.53
C THR A 172 -45.39 -54.25 16.89
N ASN A 173 -46.35 -53.31 16.80
CA ASN A 173 -47.77 -53.62 17.07
C ASN A 173 -48.36 -54.67 16.11
N LYS A 174 -47.95 -54.67 14.83
CA LYS A 174 -48.36 -55.69 13.86
C LYS A 174 -47.76 -57.06 14.22
N LEU A 175 -46.47 -57.10 14.53
CA LEU A 175 -45.78 -58.33 14.95
C LEU A 175 -46.43 -58.93 16.21
N ASP A 176 -46.74 -58.12 17.22
CA ASP A 176 -47.42 -58.60 18.42
C ASP A 176 -48.79 -59.22 18.11
N ARG A 177 -49.57 -58.59 17.23
CA ARG A 177 -50.86 -59.15 16.76
C ARG A 177 -50.70 -60.47 16.02
N GLU A 178 -49.70 -60.58 15.15
CA GLU A 178 -49.39 -61.83 14.44
C GLU A 178 -48.95 -62.93 15.42
N ILE A 179 -48.10 -62.61 16.40
CA ILE A 179 -47.70 -63.54 17.46
C ILE A 179 -48.91 -64.04 18.25
N HIS A 180 -49.82 -63.15 18.65
CA HIS A 180 -51.04 -63.54 19.36
C HIS A 180 -51.95 -64.42 18.49
N THR A 181 -52.08 -64.10 17.21
CA THR A 181 -52.87 -64.88 16.25
C THR A 181 -52.28 -66.28 16.06
N LEU A 182 -50.96 -66.38 15.85
CA LEU A 182 -50.25 -67.65 15.71
C LEU A 182 -50.35 -68.50 16.98
N ARG A 183 -50.22 -67.90 18.17
CA ARG A 183 -50.43 -68.61 19.44
C ARG A 183 -51.85 -69.17 19.57
N ALA A 184 -52.87 -68.39 19.19
CA ALA A 184 -54.24 -68.87 19.23
C ALA A 184 -54.49 -70.03 18.25
N GLN A 185 -53.95 -69.95 17.03
CA GLN A 185 -54.00 -71.04 16.04
C GLN A 185 -53.28 -72.29 16.54
N LEU A 186 -52.11 -72.14 17.17
CA LEU A 186 -51.34 -73.25 17.76
C LEU A 186 -52.12 -73.94 18.88
N GLU A 187 -52.75 -73.17 19.77
CA GLU A 187 -53.59 -73.72 20.84
C GLU A 187 -54.80 -74.47 20.26
N ALA A 188 -55.49 -73.92 19.25
CA ALA A 188 -56.58 -74.60 18.57
C ALA A 188 -56.12 -75.92 17.91
N ALA A 189 -55.01 -75.90 17.17
CA ALA A 189 -54.44 -77.09 16.54
C ALA A 189 -54.02 -78.15 17.57
N LYS A 190 -53.50 -77.74 18.74
CA LYS A 190 -53.21 -78.64 19.86
C LYS A 190 -54.47 -79.36 20.33
N TYR A 191 -55.59 -78.64 20.51
CA TYR A 191 -56.87 -79.24 20.90
C TYR A 191 -57.42 -80.19 19.83
N ASP A 192 -57.28 -79.85 18.54
CA ASP A 192 -57.68 -80.73 17.43
C ASP A 192 -56.90 -82.05 17.46
N VAL A 193 -55.58 -82.00 17.62
CA VAL A 193 -54.73 -83.20 17.73
C VAL A 193 -55.15 -84.06 18.92
N ILE A 194 -55.38 -83.46 20.10
CA ILE A 194 -55.86 -84.19 21.29
C ILE A 194 -57.20 -84.86 21.00
N LYS A 195 -58.14 -84.15 20.36
CA LYS A 195 -59.46 -84.69 19.99
C LYS A 195 -59.34 -85.89 19.05
N TYR A 196 -58.48 -85.81 18.03
CA TYR A 196 -58.22 -86.93 17.12
C TYR A 196 -57.59 -88.12 17.84
N CYS A 197 -56.60 -87.90 18.73
CA CYS A 197 -55.99 -88.97 19.53
C CYS A 197 -57.00 -89.69 20.42
N ILE A 198 -57.89 -88.95 21.09
CA ILE A 198 -58.96 -89.56 21.91
C ILE A 198 -59.89 -90.39 21.02
N GLY A 199 -60.31 -89.84 19.87
CA GLY A 199 -61.18 -90.54 18.92
C GLY A 199 -60.57 -91.84 18.39
N THR A 200 -59.27 -91.86 18.06
CA THR A 200 -58.58 -93.07 17.59
C THR A 200 -58.41 -94.11 18.69
N LEU A 201 -58.02 -93.72 19.91
CA LEU A 201 -57.91 -94.64 21.05
C LEU A 201 -59.25 -95.31 21.39
N VAL A 202 -60.35 -94.55 21.36
CA VAL A 202 -61.71 -95.07 21.58
C VAL A 202 -62.12 -96.01 20.43
N SER A 203 -61.84 -95.65 19.18
CA SER A 203 -62.13 -96.50 18.02
C SER A 203 -61.38 -97.84 18.08
N ILE A 204 -60.08 -97.82 18.37
CA ILE A 204 -59.26 -99.04 18.51
C ILE A 204 -59.80 -99.91 19.64
N SER A 205 -60.17 -99.31 20.77
CA SER A 205 -60.72 -100.02 21.93
C SER A 205 -62.10 -100.63 21.61
N ALA A 206 -62.96 -99.93 20.87
CA ALA A 206 -64.26 -100.44 20.43
C ALA A 206 -64.11 -101.63 19.46
N VAL A 207 -63.19 -101.53 18.50
CA VAL A 207 -62.86 -102.63 17.58
C VAL A 207 -62.28 -103.82 18.34
N GLY A 208 -61.35 -103.59 19.26
CA GLY A 208 -60.76 -104.65 20.09
C GLY A 208 -61.81 -105.39 20.93
N LEU A 209 -62.73 -104.67 21.56
CA LEU A 209 -63.84 -105.27 22.30
C LEU A 209 -64.80 -106.06 21.39
N ALA A 210 -65.07 -105.57 20.17
CA ALA A 210 -65.90 -106.27 19.20
C ALA A 210 -65.28 -107.61 18.78
N VAL A 211 -63.95 -107.65 18.55
CA VAL A 211 -63.22 -108.89 18.22
C VAL A 211 -63.25 -109.88 19.38
N VAL A 212 -63.00 -109.42 20.63
CA VAL A 212 -63.07 -110.28 21.82
C VAL A 212 -64.47 -110.90 22.01
N ARG A 213 -65.54 -110.17 21.66
CA ARG A 213 -66.91 -110.71 21.70
C ARG A 213 -67.20 -111.75 20.62
N LEU A 214 -66.56 -111.69 19.45
CA LEU A 214 -66.75 -112.65 18.37
C LEU A 214 -65.96 -113.95 18.55
N LEU A 215 -64.86 -113.92 19.31
CA LEU A 215 -63.99 -115.08 19.56
C LEU A 215 -64.36 -115.89 20.82
N LYS A 216 -65.43 -115.51 21.51
CA LYS A 216 -65.96 -116.16 22.72
C LYS A 216 -67.28 -116.83 22.42
#